data_AF-A0A2M8UCS7-F1
#
_entry.id   AF-A0A2M8UCS7-F1
#
_cell.length_a   1.000
_cell.length_b   1.000
_cell.length_c   1.000
_cell.angle_alpha   90.00
_cell.angle_beta   90.00
_cell.angle_gamma   90.00
#
_symmetry.space_group_name_H-M   'P 1'
#
loop_
_entity.id
_entity.type
_entity.pdbx_description
1 polymer ?
#
loop_
_entity_poly.entity_id
_entity_poly.type
_entity_poly.pdbx_seq_one_letter_code
_entity_poly.pdbx_strand_id
1 'polypeptide(L)'
;MTKIAGKSYRKAEIETLLDALKRQTKRARAKAEDAIQRIGHATYEPYYEYRESLTEIEGVIVLIEDRMENAEKNAAAQLQEYHSQLIVDLLRMKIDVVLRVFPALENAEVLPVGTQKVFLATIWELHETVARVDREKIQGVLDEDARKRLTVAETILREVSDRAPRLMELAAESNVRSG
;
A
#
# COMPACT_ATOMS: atom_id res chain seq x y z
N MET A 1 2.08 33.59 -11.73
CA MET A 1 2.88 32.36 -11.59
C MET A 1 3.43 32.00 -12.95
N THR A 2 4.74 32.09 -13.13
CA THR A 2 5.43 31.84 -14.39
C THR A 2 5.37 30.35 -14.70
N LYS A 3 4.71 29.95 -15.80
CA LYS A 3 4.82 28.60 -16.35
C LYS A 3 6.29 28.35 -16.65
N ILE A 4 6.97 27.59 -15.79
CA ILE A 4 8.19 26.89 -16.18
C ILE A 4 7.77 26.06 -17.39
N ALA A 5 8.45 26.20 -18.53
CA ALA A 5 8.15 25.43 -19.73
C ALA A 5 8.03 23.95 -19.34
N GLY A 6 6.78 23.44 -19.34
CA GLY A 6 6.46 22.16 -18.73
C GLY A 6 7.22 21.06 -19.43
N LYS A 7 8.00 20.27 -18.68
CA LYS A 7 8.60 19.06 -19.23
C LYS A 7 7.47 18.18 -19.73
N SER A 8 7.48 17.84 -21.02
CA SER A 8 6.56 16.88 -21.60
C SER A 8 7.24 15.53 -21.62
N TYR A 9 6.66 14.51 -21.00
CA TYR A 9 7.26 13.18 -20.91
C TYR A 9 6.77 12.26 -22.03
N ARG A 10 7.69 11.54 -22.67
CA ARG A 10 7.36 10.56 -23.71
C ARG A 10 6.78 9.30 -23.09
N LYS A 11 5.93 8.60 -23.85
CA LYS A 11 5.38 7.29 -23.47
C LYS A 11 6.45 6.32 -22.96
N ALA A 12 7.56 6.17 -23.68
CA ALA A 12 8.62 5.22 -23.34
C ALA A 12 9.29 5.51 -21.98
N GLU A 13 9.39 6.79 -21.59
CA GLU A 13 9.97 7.18 -20.30
C GLU A 13 9.06 6.79 -19.14
N ILE A 14 7.74 6.96 -19.32
CA ILE A 14 6.72 6.58 -18.34
C ILE A 14 6.62 5.04 -18.26
N GLU A 15 6.64 4.37 -19.41
CA GLU A 15 6.60 2.90 -19.50
C GLU A 15 7.80 2.25 -18.77
N THR A 16 8.98 2.84 -18.87
CA THR A 16 10.17 2.38 -18.11
C THR A 16 9.96 2.43 -16.60
N LEU A 17 9.25 3.45 -16.09
CA LEU A 17 8.91 3.55 -14.68
C LEU A 17 7.81 2.57 -14.27
N LEU A 18 6.78 2.38 -15.10
CA LEU A 18 5.74 1.38 -14.87
C LEU A 18 6.35 -0.03 -14.78
N ASP A 19 7.32 -0.35 -15.65
CA ASP A 19 8.06 -1.61 -15.57
C ASP A 19 8.92 -1.72 -14.31
N ALA A 20 9.49 -0.61 -13.82
CA ALA A 20 10.19 -0.58 -12.55
C ALA A 20 9.24 -0.84 -11.37
N LEU A 21 8.07 -0.21 -11.37
CA LEU A 21 7.00 -0.41 -10.39
C LEU A 21 6.55 -1.88 -10.37
N LYS A 22 6.35 -2.49 -11.54
CA LYS A 22 6.02 -3.92 -11.67
C LYS A 22 7.07 -4.81 -11.00
N ARG A 23 8.36 -4.55 -11.27
CA ARG A 23 9.47 -5.32 -10.67
C ARG A 23 9.55 -5.12 -9.15
N GLN A 24 9.37 -3.89 -8.66
CA GLN A 24 9.36 -3.60 -7.22
C GLN A 24 8.20 -4.28 -6.53
N THR A 25 6.99 -4.20 -7.09
CA THR A 25 5.78 -4.85 -6.55
C THR A 25 5.98 -6.37 -6.45
N LYS A 26 6.59 -7.00 -7.46
CA LYS A 26 6.92 -8.43 -7.40
C LYS A 26 7.90 -8.77 -6.27
N ARG A 27 8.90 -7.93 -6.02
CA ARG A 27 9.86 -8.12 -4.90
C ARG A 27 9.19 -7.90 -3.54
N ALA A 28 8.38 -6.85 -3.42
CA ALA A 28 7.60 -6.59 -2.22
C ALA A 28 6.66 -7.76 -1.89
N ARG A 29 6.08 -8.42 -2.90
CA ARG A 29 5.26 -9.62 -2.69
C ARG A 29 6.05 -10.79 -2.12
N ALA A 30 7.29 -10.99 -2.53
CA ALA A 30 8.13 -12.03 -1.93
C ALA A 30 8.43 -11.74 -0.44
N LYS A 31 8.72 -10.48 -0.10
CA LYS A 31 8.91 -10.04 1.29
C LYS A 31 7.62 -10.14 2.11
N ALA A 32 6.48 -9.81 1.51
CA ALA A 32 5.15 -9.96 2.11
C ALA A 32 4.87 -11.40 2.54
N GLU A 33 5.12 -12.38 1.67
CA GLU A 33 4.91 -13.79 2.02
C GLU A 33 5.85 -14.24 3.15
N ASP A 34 7.12 -13.81 3.15
CA ASP A 34 8.06 -14.12 4.24
C ASP A 34 7.61 -13.47 5.56
N ALA A 35 7.12 -12.22 5.52
CA ALA A 35 6.55 -11.53 6.67
C ALA A 35 5.33 -12.27 7.24
N ILE A 36 4.40 -12.69 6.38
CA ILE A 36 3.20 -13.43 6.81
C ILE A 36 3.58 -14.77 7.44
N GLN A 37 4.60 -15.46 6.92
CA GLN A 37 5.03 -16.75 7.47
C GLN A 37 5.72 -16.58 8.84
N ARG A 38 6.51 -15.52 9.01
CA ARG A 38 7.36 -15.32 10.19
C ARG A 38 6.70 -14.56 11.32
N ILE A 39 5.65 -13.78 11.03
CA ILE A 39 4.92 -13.00 12.03
C ILE A 39 4.32 -13.90 13.13
N GLY A 40 3.82 -15.09 12.78
CA GLY A 40 3.30 -16.06 13.73
C GLY A 40 4.33 -16.64 14.69
N HIS A 41 5.63 -16.46 14.39
CA HIS A 41 6.76 -16.86 15.23
C HIS A 41 7.40 -15.67 15.95
N ALA A 42 6.65 -14.57 16.12
CA ALA A 42 7.11 -13.32 16.73
C ALA A 42 8.38 -12.73 16.09
N THR A 43 8.60 -13.01 14.80
CA THR A 43 9.72 -12.47 14.03
C THR A 43 9.20 -11.35 13.12
N TYR A 44 9.50 -10.11 13.52
CA TYR A 44 8.92 -8.90 12.93
C TYR A 44 9.80 -8.23 11.85
N GLU A 45 11.09 -8.55 11.79
CA GLU A 45 12.04 -7.96 10.82
C GLU A 45 11.55 -8.02 9.37
N PRO A 46 11.07 -9.16 8.84
CA PRO A 46 10.63 -9.23 7.45
C PRO A 46 9.39 -8.37 7.18
N TYR A 47 8.56 -8.13 8.20
CA TYR A 47 7.44 -7.20 8.08
C TYR A 47 7.93 -5.76 7.91
N TYR A 48 8.99 -5.37 8.63
CA TYR A 48 9.60 -4.05 8.44
C TYR A 48 10.26 -3.93 7.06
N GLU A 49 11.00 -4.95 6.60
CA GLU A 49 11.58 -4.95 5.25
C GLU A 49 10.52 -4.87 4.13
N TYR A 50 9.37 -5.50 4.35
CA TYR A 50 8.21 -5.38 3.47
C TYR A 50 7.70 -3.93 3.45
N ARG A 51 7.50 -3.31 4.62
CA ARG A 51 7.04 -1.92 4.72
C ARG A 51 8.00 -0.93 4.08
N GLU A 52 9.30 -1.08 4.27
CA GLU A 52 10.30 -0.25 3.58
C GLU A 52 10.14 -0.33 2.06
N SER A 53 9.85 -1.53 1.55
CA SER A 53 9.60 -1.72 0.11
C SER A 53 8.32 -1.02 -0.36
N LEU A 54 7.31 -0.90 0.49
CA LEU A 54 6.10 -0.13 0.17
C LEU A 54 6.42 1.37 0.08
N THR A 55 7.22 1.91 1.00
CA THR A 55 7.65 3.31 0.97
C THR A 55 8.41 3.63 -0.32
N GLU A 56 9.31 2.75 -0.76
CA GLU A 56 10.00 2.90 -2.04
C GLU A 56 9.04 2.88 -3.24
N ILE A 57 8.07 1.96 -3.21
CA ILE A 57 7.04 1.82 -4.25
C ILE A 57 6.17 3.09 -4.32
N GLU A 58 5.77 3.65 -3.18
CA GLU A 58 4.99 4.88 -3.12
C GLU A 58 5.72 6.05 -3.77
N GLY A 59 7.02 6.20 -3.50
CA GLY A 59 7.85 7.21 -4.17
C GLY A 59 7.88 7.05 -5.70
N VAL A 60 7.92 5.81 -6.19
CA VAL A 60 7.86 5.52 -7.63
C VAL A 60 6.48 5.85 -8.21
N ILE A 61 5.40 5.56 -7.50
CA ILE A 61 4.04 5.88 -7.94
C ILE A 61 3.86 7.40 -8.06
N VAL A 62 4.26 8.17 -7.06
CA VAL A 62 4.20 9.64 -7.10
C VAL A 62 4.94 10.19 -8.32
N LEU A 63 6.12 9.63 -8.62
CA LEU A 63 6.88 10.03 -9.81
C LEU A 63 6.17 9.65 -11.12
N ILE A 64 5.51 8.48 -11.17
CA ILE A 64 4.75 8.05 -12.35
C ILE A 64 3.54 8.96 -12.58
N GLU A 65 2.79 9.27 -11.52
CA GLU A 65 1.62 10.15 -11.56
C GLU A 65 2.00 11.55 -12.06
N ASP A 66 3.05 12.18 -11.49
CA ASP A 66 3.57 13.47 -11.96
C ASP A 66 3.93 13.43 -13.47
N ARG A 67 4.59 12.37 -13.92
CA ARG A 67 4.97 12.25 -15.33
C ARG A 67 3.79 11.97 -16.25
N MET A 68 2.79 11.24 -15.79
CA MET A 68 1.55 11.00 -16.53
C MET A 68 0.72 12.28 -16.67
N GLU A 69 0.65 13.13 -15.64
CA GLU A 69 0.00 14.44 -15.70
C GLU A 69 0.69 15.38 -16.70
N ASN A 70 2.01 15.26 -16.82
CA ASN A 70 2.85 16.06 -17.72
C ASN A 70 3.25 15.29 -18.99
N ALA A 71 2.46 14.30 -19.43
CA ALA A 71 2.79 13.47 -20.58
C ALA A 71 2.52 14.16 -21.93
N GLU A 72 3.23 13.73 -22.98
CA GLU A 72 2.88 14.07 -24.36
C GLU A 72 1.44 13.63 -24.72
N LYS A 73 0.85 14.30 -25.71
CA LYS A 73 -0.54 14.05 -26.13
C LYS A 73 -0.79 12.56 -26.36
N ASN A 74 -1.84 12.02 -25.74
CA ASN A 74 -2.26 10.61 -25.78
C ASN A 74 -1.34 9.60 -25.07
N ALA A 75 -0.13 9.96 -24.61
CA ALA A 75 0.77 9.02 -23.96
C ALA A 75 0.18 8.50 -22.62
N ALA A 76 -0.34 9.40 -21.79
CA ALA A 76 -1.00 9.02 -20.54
C ALA A 76 -2.22 8.11 -20.76
N ALA A 77 -3.07 8.45 -21.74
CA ALA A 77 -4.26 7.66 -22.06
C ALA A 77 -3.90 6.23 -22.49
N GLN A 78 -2.81 6.04 -23.24
CA GLN A 78 -2.33 4.72 -23.65
C GLN A 78 -1.73 3.89 -22.51
N LEU A 79 -1.27 4.53 -21.44
CA LEU A 79 -0.64 3.87 -20.30
C LEU A 79 -1.57 3.75 -19.09
N GLN A 80 -2.73 4.40 -19.12
CA GLN A 80 -3.67 4.45 -18.00
C GLN A 80 -4.11 3.05 -17.53
N GLU A 81 -4.39 2.15 -18.47
CA GLU A 81 -4.80 0.79 -18.13
C GLU A 81 -3.66 0.01 -17.46
N TYR A 82 -2.43 0.11 -17.99
CA TYR A 82 -1.26 -0.54 -17.40
C TYR A 82 -0.96 0.00 -16.00
N HIS A 83 -0.99 1.32 -15.84
CA HIS A 83 -0.86 1.96 -14.53
C HIS A 83 -1.92 1.45 -13.54
N SER A 84 -3.19 1.49 -13.93
CA SER A 84 -4.30 1.06 -13.08
C SER A 84 -4.16 -0.41 -12.64
N GLN A 85 -3.73 -1.30 -13.54
CA GLN A 85 -3.50 -2.70 -13.20
C GLN A 85 -2.39 -2.87 -12.17
N LEU A 86 -1.29 -2.11 -12.28
CA LEU A 86 -0.20 -2.17 -11.30
C LEU A 86 -0.64 -1.67 -9.92
N ILE A 87 -1.46 -0.61 -9.87
CA ILE A 87 -2.02 -0.14 -8.59
C ILE A 87 -2.95 -1.18 -7.98
N VAL A 88 -3.81 -1.81 -8.79
CA VAL A 88 -4.68 -2.91 -8.33
C VAL A 88 -3.85 -4.08 -7.77
N ASP A 89 -2.77 -4.48 -8.44
CA ASP A 89 -1.90 -5.57 -7.99
C ASP A 89 -1.21 -5.25 -6.65
N LEU A 90 -0.76 -4.01 -6.50
CA LEU A 90 -0.20 -3.48 -5.25
C LEU A 90 -1.24 -3.53 -4.13
N LEU A 91 -2.43 -3.01 -4.36
CA LEU A 91 -3.48 -2.97 -3.34
C LEU A 91 -3.94 -4.35 -2.92
N ARG A 92 -4.07 -5.29 -3.86
CA ARG A 92 -4.36 -6.70 -3.52
C ARG A 92 -3.33 -7.28 -2.57
N MET A 93 -2.04 -6.97 -2.81
CA MET A 93 -0.96 -7.40 -1.91
C MET A 93 -1.07 -6.73 -0.54
N LYS A 94 -1.31 -5.41 -0.47
CA LYS A 94 -1.48 -4.69 0.80
C LYS A 94 -2.65 -5.25 1.62
N ILE A 95 -3.80 -5.48 0.98
CA ILE A 95 -4.98 -6.10 1.59
C ILE A 95 -4.65 -7.51 2.12
N ASP A 96 -4.00 -8.35 1.33
CA ASP A 96 -3.66 -9.72 1.76
C ASP A 96 -2.72 -9.73 2.98
N VAL A 97 -1.69 -8.87 2.96
CA VAL A 97 -0.75 -8.76 4.09
C VAL A 97 -1.48 -8.31 5.35
N VAL A 98 -2.27 -7.24 5.28
CA VAL A 98 -2.96 -6.74 6.47
C VAL A 98 -3.91 -7.79 7.03
N LEU A 99 -4.73 -8.42 6.20
CA LEU A 99 -5.71 -9.42 6.66
C LEU A 99 -5.07 -10.69 7.22
N ARG A 100 -3.81 -10.97 6.91
CA ARG A 100 -3.08 -12.14 7.43
C ARG A 100 -2.18 -11.80 8.62
N VAL A 101 -1.62 -10.59 8.64
CA VAL A 101 -0.79 -10.09 9.75
C VAL A 101 -1.66 -9.72 10.94
N PHE A 102 -2.78 -9.01 10.75
CA PHE A 102 -3.60 -8.50 11.85
C PHE A 102 -4.09 -9.63 12.79
N PRO A 103 -4.69 -10.74 12.30
CA PRO A 103 -5.10 -11.84 13.18
C PRO A 103 -3.92 -12.56 13.84
N ALA A 104 -2.76 -12.62 13.19
CA ALA A 104 -1.57 -13.23 13.78
C ALA A 104 -1.06 -12.42 14.99
N LEU A 105 -1.30 -11.11 15.01
CA LEU A 105 -0.98 -10.23 16.14
C LEU A 105 -2.01 -10.35 17.27
N GLU A 106 -3.30 -10.49 16.95
CA GLU A 106 -4.38 -10.64 17.94
C GLU A 106 -4.26 -11.93 18.76
N ASN A 107 -3.77 -13.01 18.14
CA ASN A 107 -3.66 -14.33 18.79
C ASN A 107 -2.36 -14.52 19.60
N ALA A 108 -1.50 -13.50 19.71
CA ALA A 108 -0.27 -13.59 20.48
C ALA A 108 -0.55 -13.47 21.99
N GLU A 109 -0.39 -14.57 22.76
CA GLU A 109 -0.67 -14.64 24.21
C GLU A 109 0.12 -13.62 25.06
N VAL A 110 1.32 -13.24 24.59
CA VAL A 110 2.14 -12.17 25.18
C VAL A 110 2.67 -11.37 24.01
N LEU A 111 2.42 -10.06 23.96
CA LEU A 111 2.97 -9.16 22.95
C LEU A 111 4.43 -8.85 23.30
N PRO A 112 5.44 -9.37 22.55
CA PRO A 112 6.83 -9.00 22.81
C PRO A 112 7.08 -7.51 22.59
N VAL A 113 8.21 -7.03 23.11
CA VAL A 113 8.68 -5.67 22.86
C VAL A 113 8.81 -5.46 21.35
N GLY A 114 7.98 -4.57 20.78
CA GLY A 114 7.93 -4.30 19.34
C GLY A 114 6.60 -4.61 18.67
N THR A 115 5.76 -5.49 19.24
CA THR A 115 4.48 -5.86 18.61
C THR A 115 3.49 -4.71 18.57
N GLN A 116 3.52 -3.81 19.56
CA GLN A 116 2.72 -2.59 19.53
C GLN A 116 3.04 -1.74 18.29
N LYS A 117 4.31 -1.62 17.90
CA LYS A 117 4.70 -0.86 16.69
C LYS A 117 4.18 -1.53 15.43
N VAL A 118 4.31 -2.86 15.34
CA VAL A 118 3.81 -3.64 14.20
C VAL A 118 2.29 -3.55 14.10
N PHE A 119 1.58 -3.64 15.22
CA PHE A 119 0.13 -3.53 15.26
C PHE A 119 -0.36 -2.15 14.82
N LEU A 120 0.22 -1.08 15.38
CA LEU A 120 -0.06 0.29 14.96
C LEU A 120 0.26 0.53 13.48
N ALA A 121 1.38 -0.02 12.99
CA ALA A 121 1.72 0.04 11.57
C ALA A 121 0.69 -0.71 10.69
N THR A 122 0.19 -1.87 11.15
CA THR A 122 -0.81 -2.66 10.42
C THR A 122 -2.16 -1.93 10.36
N ILE A 123 -2.57 -1.28 11.45
CA ILE A 123 -3.77 -0.42 11.48
C ILE A 123 -3.65 0.72 10.46
N TRP A 124 -2.51 1.42 10.49
CA TRP A 124 -2.27 2.53 9.57
C TRP A 124 -2.29 2.08 8.11
N GLU A 125 -1.64 0.96 7.82
CA GLU A 125 -1.58 0.37 6.49
C GLU A 125 -2.97 -0.01 5.96
N LEU A 126 -3.82 -0.56 6.83
CA LEU A 126 -5.20 -0.87 6.49
C LEU A 126 -5.97 0.40 6.10
N HIS A 127 -5.82 1.45 6.92
CA HIS A 127 -6.47 2.73 6.71
C HIS A 127 -6.04 3.38 5.40
N GLU A 128 -4.74 3.41 5.09
CA GLU A 128 -4.23 3.94 3.81
C GLU A 128 -4.77 3.15 2.63
N THR A 129 -4.74 1.82 2.72
CA THR A 129 -5.16 0.93 1.63
C THR A 129 -6.63 1.17 1.26
N VAL A 130 -7.51 1.29 2.25
CA VAL A 130 -8.93 1.61 2.04
C VAL A 130 -9.08 3.02 1.44
N ALA A 131 -8.42 4.03 2.03
CA ALA A 131 -8.50 5.40 1.55
C ALA A 131 -8.00 5.55 0.10
N ARG A 132 -6.99 4.78 -0.29
CA ARG A 132 -6.43 4.78 -1.65
C ARG A 132 -7.39 4.20 -2.67
N VAL A 133 -8.09 3.11 -2.34
CA VAL A 133 -9.12 2.52 -3.21
C VAL A 133 -10.19 3.54 -3.59
N ASP A 134 -10.64 4.33 -2.62
CA ASP A 134 -11.65 5.36 -2.85
C ASP A 134 -11.09 6.55 -3.64
N ARG A 135 -9.92 7.07 -3.25
CA ARG A 135 -9.23 8.19 -3.90
C ARG A 135 -9.01 7.93 -5.38
N GLU A 136 -8.59 6.72 -5.75
CA GLU A 136 -8.27 6.37 -7.13
C GLU A 136 -9.46 5.80 -7.93
N LYS A 137 -10.64 5.67 -7.32
CA LYS A 137 -11.87 5.14 -7.97
C LYS A 137 -11.69 3.77 -8.61
N ILE A 138 -10.81 2.95 -8.04
CA ILE A 138 -10.41 1.65 -8.57
C ILE A 138 -11.31 0.50 -8.08
N GLN A 139 -12.39 0.79 -7.34
CA GLN A 139 -13.35 -0.23 -6.92
C GLN A 139 -13.92 -1.06 -8.08
N GLY A 140 -14.07 -0.46 -9.26
CA GLY A 140 -14.56 -1.13 -10.47
C GLY A 140 -13.57 -2.12 -11.11
N VAL A 141 -12.28 -2.03 -10.79
CA VAL A 141 -11.21 -2.90 -11.33
C VAL A 141 -10.72 -3.95 -10.33
N LEU A 142 -11.19 -3.90 -9.07
CA LEU A 142 -11.04 -5.01 -8.14
C LEU A 142 -11.83 -6.23 -8.65
N ASP A 143 -11.33 -7.44 -8.44
CA ASP A 143 -12.14 -8.64 -8.67
C ASP A 143 -13.04 -8.94 -7.47
N GLU A 144 -13.86 -9.99 -7.56
CA GLU A 144 -14.81 -10.31 -6.50
C GLU A 144 -14.11 -10.69 -5.18
N ASP A 145 -12.98 -11.39 -5.24
CA ASP A 145 -12.22 -11.78 -4.06
C ASP A 145 -11.62 -10.55 -3.36
N ALA A 146 -10.99 -9.65 -4.12
CA ALA A 146 -10.43 -8.41 -3.59
C ALA A 146 -11.51 -7.51 -2.98
N ARG A 147 -12.71 -7.43 -3.59
CA ARG A 147 -13.85 -6.68 -3.01
C ARG A 147 -14.32 -7.26 -1.68
N LYS A 148 -14.44 -8.59 -1.58
CA LYS A 148 -14.82 -9.25 -0.31
C LYS A 148 -13.81 -8.95 0.78
N ARG A 149 -12.52 -9.06 0.46
CA ARG A 149 -11.43 -8.75 1.39
C ARG A 149 -11.42 -7.28 1.81
N LEU A 150 -11.68 -6.36 0.88
CA LEU A 150 -11.82 -4.93 1.18
C LEU A 150 -12.99 -4.68 2.14
N THR A 151 -14.12 -5.34 1.96
CA THR A 151 -15.28 -5.23 2.86
C THR A 151 -14.93 -5.69 4.29
N VAL A 152 -14.10 -6.75 4.41
CA VAL A 152 -13.58 -7.22 5.71
C VAL A 152 -12.65 -6.16 6.32
N ALA A 153 -11.72 -5.62 5.53
CA ALA A 153 -10.82 -4.55 5.94
C ALA A 153 -11.56 -3.31 6.47
N GLU A 154 -12.58 -2.84 5.74
CA GLU A 154 -13.44 -1.72 6.17
C GLU A 154 -14.17 -2.01 7.48
N THR A 155 -14.62 -3.25 7.67
CA THR A 155 -15.29 -3.68 8.90
C THR A 155 -14.33 -3.64 10.09
N ILE A 156 -13.10 -4.15 9.92
CA ILE A 156 -12.06 -4.09 10.96
C ILE A 156 -11.74 -2.64 11.32
N LEU A 157 -11.51 -1.76 10.34
CA LEU A 157 -11.22 -0.34 10.60
C LEU A 157 -12.34 0.35 11.37
N ARG A 158 -13.60 0.08 11.01
CA ARG A 158 -14.76 0.62 11.72
C ARG A 158 -14.76 0.15 13.18
N GLU A 159 -14.59 -1.16 13.42
CA GLU A 159 -14.56 -1.71 14.78
C GLU A 159 -13.41 -1.15 15.62
N VAL A 160 -12.20 -1.03 15.06
CA VAL A 160 -11.04 -0.44 15.73
C VAL A 160 -11.31 1.04 16.04
N SER A 161 -11.87 1.79 15.10
CA SER A 161 -12.20 3.21 15.29
C SER A 161 -13.25 3.42 16.38
N ASP A 162 -14.27 2.57 16.42
CA ASP A 162 -15.35 2.66 17.40
C ASP A 162 -14.92 2.24 18.81
N ARG A 163 -14.16 1.14 18.92
CA ARG A 163 -13.79 0.55 20.23
C ARG A 163 -12.51 1.12 20.81
N ALA A 164 -11.58 1.57 19.98
CA ALA A 164 -10.25 1.98 20.39
C ALA A 164 -9.72 3.19 19.57
N PRO A 165 -10.38 4.35 19.65
CA PRO A 165 -10.00 5.54 18.89
C PRO A 165 -8.55 5.99 19.16
N ARG A 166 -8.07 5.84 20.40
CA ARG A 166 -6.66 6.11 20.74
C ARG A 166 -5.67 5.24 19.97
N LEU A 167 -6.02 4.02 19.58
CA LEU A 167 -5.14 3.19 18.76
C LEU A 167 -5.00 3.74 17.34
N MET A 168 -6.07 4.31 16.78
CA MET A 168 -6.02 5.00 15.49
C MET A 168 -5.14 6.26 15.55
N GLU A 169 -5.27 7.06 16.60
CA GLU A 169 -4.43 8.24 16.84
C GLU A 169 -2.94 7.85 16.94
N LEU A 170 -2.62 6.84 17.76
CA LEU A 170 -1.25 6.33 17.92
C LEU A 170 -0.69 5.73 16.62
N ALA A 171 -1.53 5.09 15.81
CA ALA A 171 -1.13 4.55 14.51
C ALA A 171 -0.72 5.67 13.56
N ALA A 172 -1.50 6.76 13.51
CA ALA A 172 -1.18 7.93 12.73
C ALA A 172 0.12 8.60 13.19
N GLU A 173 0.31 8.79 14.49
CA GLU A 173 1.54 9.39 15.05
C GLU A 173 2.79 8.54 14.78
N SER A 174 2.67 7.21 14.93
CA SER A 174 3.79 6.29 14.71
C SER A 174 4.30 6.35 13.27
N ASN A 175 3.40 6.54 12.31
CA ASN A 175 3.78 6.65 10.90
C ASN A 175 4.51 7.96 10.61
N VAL A 176 4.06 9.08 11.17
CA VAL A 176 4.72 10.40 11.01
C VAL A 176 6.14 10.42 11.56
N ARG A 177 6.44 9.64 12.61
CA ARG A 177 7.78 9.58 13.22
C ARG A 177 8.74 8.62 12.51
N SER A 178 8.24 7.78 11.61
CA SER A 178 9.02 6.74 10.93
C SER A 178 9.32 7.07 9.46
N GLY A 179 8.77 8.18 8.93
CA GLY A 179 9.08 8.77 7.63
C GLY A 179 9.88 10.05 7.78
#